data_AF-A0A923BKF5-F1
#
_entry.id   AF-A0A923BKF5-F1
#
_cell.length_a   1.000
_cell.length_b   1.000
_cell.length_c   1.000
_cell.angle_alpha   90.00
_cell.angle_beta   90.00
_cell.angle_gamma   90.00
#
_symmetry.space_group_name_H-M   'P 1'
#
loop_
_entity.id
_entity.type
_entity.pdbx_description
1 polymer ?
#
loop_
_entity_poly.entity_id
_entity_poly.type
_entity_poly.pdbx_seq_one_letter_code
_entity_poly.pdbx_strand_id
1 'polypeptide(L)'
;VKAIASNDELTKEILKSNLGWQDRGDKVRGWFRDVLKADDTYMSFLDSRRPDLDSEKAIVKHIFRKLILGSGPISDYLEEEDIRWVEDKDIIKGLVDKTVKSYNESTKKIELQKLSLDWEDDKEFVKTLIINTIELDKSHKELIANNTKNWEVDRLPLTDRVILEMAIAELISFPSIPVKVSINEYIELTKEYSTPNSRQFINGILDVIAKELKTSGAYKKSGRGLIDNK
;
A
#
# COMPACT_ATOMS: atom_id res chain seq x y z
N VAL A 1 18.33 -10.44 -15.67
CA VAL A 1 17.70 -11.74 -15.31
C VAL A 1 18.57 -12.61 -14.38
N LYS A 2 19.82 -12.92 -14.73
CA LYS A 2 20.69 -13.79 -13.91
C LYS A 2 20.82 -13.33 -12.45
N ALA A 3 20.99 -12.04 -12.22
CA ALA A 3 21.10 -11.47 -10.88
C ALA A 3 19.84 -11.69 -10.01
N ILE A 4 18.66 -11.80 -10.62
CA ILE A 4 17.41 -12.12 -9.90
C ILE A 4 17.38 -13.62 -9.58
N ALA A 5 17.70 -14.47 -10.57
CA ALA A 5 17.68 -15.92 -10.41
C ALA A 5 18.72 -16.44 -9.39
N SER A 6 19.84 -15.73 -9.24
CA SER A 6 20.89 -16.05 -8.27
C SER A 6 20.82 -15.18 -7.01
N ASN A 7 19.68 -14.55 -6.71
CA ASN A 7 19.54 -13.72 -5.52
C ASN A 7 19.33 -14.59 -4.27
N ASP A 8 20.29 -14.55 -3.35
CA ASP A 8 20.29 -15.38 -2.14
C ASP A 8 19.13 -15.02 -1.19
N GLU A 9 18.77 -13.74 -1.08
CA GLU A 9 17.69 -13.27 -0.20
C GLU A 9 16.34 -13.76 -0.73
N LEU A 10 16.08 -13.61 -2.03
CA LEU A 10 14.89 -14.14 -2.69
C LEU A 10 14.77 -15.66 -2.51
N THR A 11 15.87 -16.38 -2.69
CA THR A 11 15.90 -17.84 -2.51
C THR A 11 15.54 -18.23 -1.07
N LYS A 12 16.09 -17.51 -0.07
CA LYS A 12 15.75 -17.73 1.34
C LYS A 12 14.28 -17.45 1.65
N GLU A 13 13.72 -16.36 1.14
CA GLU A 13 12.31 -16.02 1.38
C GLU A 13 11.33 -17.00 0.73
N ILE A 14 11.64 -17.50 -0.47
CA ILE A 14 10.88 -18.56 -1.14
C ILE A 14 10.83 -19.83 -0.27
N LEU A 15 12.00 -20.26 0.23
CA LEU A 15 12.11 -21.44 1.10
C LEU A 15 11.38 -21.25 2.43
N LYS A 16 11.54 -20.09 3.07
CA LYS A 16 10.90 -19.76 4.35
C LYS A 16 9.38 -19.75 4.26
N SER A 17 8.85 -19.23 3.16
CA SER A 17 7.40 -19.07 2.95
C SER A 17 6.74 -20.31 2.34
N ASN A 18 7.52 -21.37 2.05
CA ASN A 18 7.08 -22.55 1.32
C ASN A 18 6.32 -22.21 0.02
N LEU A 19 6.74 -21.12 -0.64
CA LEU A 19 6.10 -20.64 -1.86
C LEU A 19 6.70 -21.39 -3.05
N GLY A 20 5.85 -21.91 -3.92
CA GLY A 20 6.30 -22.62 -5.09
C GLY A 20 5.19 -22.86 -6.10
N TRP A 21 5.60 -23.04 -7.35
CA TRP A 21 4.70 -23.35 -8.46
C TRP A 21 4.64 -24.84 -8.79
N GLN A 22 5.23 -25.68 -7.95
CA GLN A 22 5.42 -27.12 -8.22
C GLN A 22 4.07 -27.82 -8.48
N ASP A 23 3.06 -27.53 -7.65
CA ASP A 23 1.72 -28.10 -7.77
C ASP A 23 0.86 -27.42 -8.85
N ARG A 24 1.38 -26.37 -9.48
CA ARG A 24 0.65 -25.50 -10.41
C ARG A 24 1.38 -25.32 -11.75
N GLY A 25 2.26 -26.28 -12.09
CA GLY A 25 3.13 -26.21 -13.26
C GLY A 25 2.39 -26.12 -14.60
N ASP A 26 1.20 -26.71 -14.73
CA ASP A 26 0.38 -26.55 -15.93
C ASP A 26 -0.09 -25.11 -16.13
N LYS A 27 -0.48 -24.40 -15.05
CA LYS A 27 -0.88 -22.99 -15.11
C LYS A 27 0.30 -22.12 -15.56
N VAL A 28 1.47 -22.31 -14.96
CA VAL A 28 2.68 -21.55 -15.32
C VAL A 28 3.09 -21.79 -16.77
N ARG A 29 3.02 -23.05 -17.25
CA ARG A 29 3.25 -23.37 -18.67
C ARG A 29 2.24 -22.71 -19.59
N GLY A 30 0.96 -22.70 -19.20
CA GLY A 30 -0.11 -21.99 -19.89
C GLY A 30 0.17 -20.50 -20.00
N TRP A 31 0.46 -19.83 -18.89
CA TRP A 31 0.78 -18.40 -18.87
C TRP A 31 2.02 -18.06 -19.70
N PHE A 32 3.06 -18.88 -19.65
CA PHE A 32 4.23 -18.67 -20.49
C PHE A 32 3.88 -18.72 -21.99
N ARG A 33 3.05 -19.67 -22.41
CA ARG A 33 2.62 -19.82 -23.81
C ARG A 33 1.65 -18.72 -24.23
N ASP A 34 0.62 -18.48 -23.42
CA ASP A 34 -0.55 -17.70 -23.82
C ASP A 34 -0.44 -16.21 -23.45
N VAL A 35 0.43 -15.87 -22.49
CA VAL A 35 0.64 -14.48 -22.04
C VAL A 35 2.01 -13.98 -22.47
N LEU A 36 3.09 -14.67 -22.08
CA LEU A 36 4.45 -14.17 -22.36
C LEU A 36 4.80 -14.29 -23.85
N LYS A 37 4.66 -15.48 -24.44
CA LYS A 37 4.96 -15.69 -25.86
C LYS A 37 3.99 -14.99 -26.82
N ALA A 38 2.83 -14.57 -26.34
CA ALA A 38 1.86 -13.81 -27.13
C ALA A 38 2.14 -12.29 -27.08
N ASP A 39 3.03 -11.81 -26.21
CA ASP A 39 3.33 -10.39 -26.08
C ASP A 39 4.46 -9.94 -27.03
N ASP A 40 4.13 -8.98 -27.90
CA ASP A 40 5.05 -8.47 -28.93
C ASP A 40 6.30 -7.82 -28.35
N THR A 41 6.21 -7.17 -27.18
CA THR A 41 7.36 -6.51 -26.55
C THR A 41 8.34 -7.55 -26.02
N TYR A 42 7.84 -8.63 -25.44
CA TYR A 42 8.64 -9.77 -25.02
C TYR A 42 9.29 -10.47 -26.21
N MET A 43 8.54 -10.75 -27.27
CA MET A 43 9.07 -11.39 -28.47
C MET A 43 10.13 -10.52 -29.15
N SER A 44 9.87 -9.21 -29.30
CA SER A 44 10.84 -8.26 -29.85
C SER A 44 12.12 -8.16 -29.02
N PHE A 45 12.02 -8.28 -27.69
CA PHE A 45 13.22 -8.32 -26.83
C PHE A 45 14.03 -9.60 -27.07
N LEU A 46 13.39 -10.76 -27.25
CA LEU A 46 14.08 -12.02 -27.53
C LEU A 46 14.79 -12.02 -28.89
N ASP A 47 14.25 -11.33 -29.87
CA ASP A 47 14.87 -11.18 -31.21
C ASP A 47 16.08 -10.22 -31.20
N SER A 48 16.28 -9.47 -30.10
CA SER A 48 17.43 -8.59 -29.96
C SER A 48 18.73 -9.40 -29.80
N ARG A 49 19.67 -9.20 -30.74
CA ARG A 49 20.94 -9.94 -30.77
C ARG A 49 21.90 -9.55 -29.63
N ARG A 50 21.78 -8.34 -29.09
CA ARG A 50 22.64 -7.78 -28.04
C ARG A 50 21.85 -6.75 -27.20
N PRO A 51 20.98 -7.21 -26.29
CA PRO A 51 20.30 -6.30 -25.38
C PRO A 51 21.33 -5.61 -24.47
N ASP A 52 21.19 -4.31 -24.33
CA ASP A 52 21.89 -3.51 -23.32
C ASP A 52 21.17 -3.62 -21.96
N LEU A 53 21.80 -3.08 -20.90
CA LEU A 53 21.23 -3.17 -19.57
C LEU A 53 19.86 -2.49 -19.45
N ASP A 54 19.65 -1.38 -20.15
CA ASP A 54 18.41 -0.62 -20.07
C ASP A 54 17.25 -1.40 -20.71
N SER A 55 17.48 -2.03 -21.86
CA SER A 55 16.51 -2.93 -22.48
C SER A 55 16.27 -4.18 -21.62
N GLU A 56 17.29 -4.75 -20.97
CA GLU A 56 17.11 -5.83 -20.00
C GLU A 56 16.25 -5.43 -18.80
N LYS A 57 16.50 -4.23 -18.23
CA LYS A 57 15.68 -3.68 -17.14
C LYS A 57 14.25 -3.40 -17.60
N ALA A 58 14.09 -2.85 -18.81
CA ALA A 58 12.80 -2.52 -19.39
C ALA A 58 11.94 -3.77 -19.59
N ILE A 59 12.50 -4.86 -20.13
CA ILE A 59 11.71 -6.07 -20.35
C ILE A 59 11.30 -6.73 -19.03
N VAL A 60 12.17 -6.75 -18.01
CA VAL A 60 11.80 -7.29 -16.69
C VAL A 60 10.64 -6.48 -16.12
N LYS A 61 10.71 -5.16 -16.17
CA LYS A 61 9.60 -4.29 -15.73
C LYS A 61 8.33 -4.52 -16.53
N HIS A 62 8.44 -4.71 -17.85
CA HIS A 62 7.29 -4.98 -18.70
C HIS A 62 6.60 -6.30 -18.34
N ILE A 63 7.38 -7.38 -18.20
CA ILE A 63 6.84 -8.69 -17.78
C ILE A 63 6.11 -8.57 -16.44
N PHE A 64 6.74 -7.97 -15.43
CA PHE A 64 6.10 -7.87 -14.12
C PHE A 64 4.92 -6.90 -14.12
N ARG A 65 5.08 -5.66 -14.60
CA ARG A 65 4.03 -4.64 -14.50
C ARG A 65 2.84 -4.89 -15.41
N LYS A 66 3.08 -5.39 -16.63
CA LYS A 66 2.04 -5.53 -17.66
C LYS A 66 1.51 -6.95 -17.75
N LEU A 67 2.39 -7.95 -17.75
CA LEU A 67 1.97 -9.34 -18.01
C LEU A 67 1.54 -10.07 -16.74
N ILE A 68 2.24 -9.85 -15.62
CA ILE A 68 1.96 -10.53 -14.34
C ILE A 68 0.99 -9.70 -13.47
N LEU A 69 1.32 -8.44 -13.19
CA LEU A 69 0.59 -7.54 -12.28
C LEU A 69 -0.43 -6.64 -13.00
N GLY A 70 -0.50 -6.76 -14.33
CA GLY A 70 -1.52 -6.09 -15.15
C GLY A 70 -2.80 -6.91 -15.22
N SER A 71 -3.84 -6.36 -15.85
CA SER A 71 -5.07 -7.10 -16.11
C SER A 71 -4.80 -8.31 -17.02
N GLY A 72 -5.33 -9.47 -16.66
CA GLY A 72 -5.19 -10.68 -17.46
C GLY A 72 -5.10 -11.94 -16.60
N PRO A 73 -4.97 -13.11 -17.24
CA PRO A 73 -5.21 -14.41 -16.59
C PRO A 73 -4.24 -14.76 -15.46
N ILE A 74 -3.09 -14.07 -15.36
CA ILE A 74 -2.17 -14.22 -14.23
C ILE A 74 -2.70 -13.44 -13.02
N SER A 75 -3.04 -12.16 -13.21
CA SER A 75 -3.59 -11.33 -12.14
C SER A 75 -4.96 -11.80 -11.68
N ASP A 76 -5.83 -12.25 -12.60
CA ASP A 76 -7.17 -12.76 -12.26
C ASP A 76 -7.05 -13.98 -11.34
N TYR A 77 -6.12 -14.87 -11.65
CA TYR A 77 -5.83 -16.02 -10.81
C TYR A 77 -5.24 -15.62 -9.44
N LEU A 78 -4.35 -14.62 -9.39
CA LEU A 78 -3.81 -14.15 -8.10
C LEU A 78 -4.89 -13.49 -7.24
N GLU A 79 -5.87 -12.85 -7.87
CA GLU A 79 -7.06 -12.29 -7.21
C GLU A 79 -8.01 -13.39 -6.69
N GLU A 80 -8.16 -14.49 -7.41
CA GLU A 80 -8.88 -15.68 -6.92
C GLU A 80 -8.21 -16.31 -5.69
N GLU A 81 -6.88 -16.27 -5.61
CA GLU A 81 -6.11 -16.85 -4.50
C GLU A 81 -6.02 -15.90 -3.28
N ASP A 82 -5.97 -14.59 -3.51
CA ASP A 82 -5.95 -13.58 -2.45
C ASP A 82 -6.90 -12.43 -2.79
N ILE A 83 -7.97 -12.31 -2.00
CA ILE A 83 -8.96 -11.24 -2.14
C ILE A 83 -8.37 -9.84 -1.99
N ARG A 84 -7.19 -9.70 -1.36
CA ARG A 84 -6.48 -8.42 -1.18
C ARG A 84 -5.59 -8.06 -2.37
N TRP A 85 -5.47 -8.95 -3.36
CA TRP A 85 -4.59 -8.76 -4.51
C TRP A 85 -4.84 -7.46 -5.26
N VAL A 86 -6.10 -7.01 -5.30
CA VAL A 86 -6.50 -5.75 -5.94
C VAL A 86 -5.73 -4.56 -5.35
N GLU A 87 -5.50 -4.56 -4.04
CA GLU A 87 -4.75 -3.53 -3.31
C GLU A 87 -3.24 -3.80 -3.37
N ASP A 88 -2.84 -5.05 -3.10
CA ASP A 88 -1.43 -5.42 -2.97
C ASP A 88 -0.64 -5.32 -4.29
N LYS A 89 -1.30 -5.54 -5.44
CA LYS A 89 -0.63 -5.56 -6.76
C LYS A 89 0.11 -4.25 -7.07
N ASP A 90 -0.44 -3.11 -6.65
CA ASP A 90 0.17 -1.81 -6.95
C ASP A 90 1.36 -1.51 -6.04
N ILE A 91 1.32 -1.97 -4.79
CA ILE A 91 2.47 -1.97 -3.88
C ILE A 91 3.58 -2.84 -4.47
N ILE A 92 3.25 -4.06 -4.89
CA ILE A 92 4.20 -5.00 -5.50
C ILE A 92 4.82 -4.42 -6.77
N LYS A 93 4.05 -3.73 -7.62
CA LYS A 93 4.62 -3.01 -8.80
C LYS A 93 5.71 -2.03 -8.39
N GLY A 94 5.46 -1.25 -7.33
CA GLY A 94 6.44 -0.30 -6.79
C GLY A 94 7.70 -0.98 -6.25
N LEU A 95 7.54 -2.09 -5.53
CA LEU A 95 8.66 -2.88 -5.01
C LEU A 95 9.50 -3.50 -6.12
N VAL A 96 8.86 -4.11 -7.13
CA VAL A 96 9.55 -4.66 -8.31
C VAL A 96 10.34 -3.57 -9.03
N ASP A 97 9.76 -2.39 -9.24
CA ASP A 97 10.45 -1.29 -9.90
C ASP A 97 11.70 -0.83 -9.14
N LYS A 98 11.59 -0.68 -7.82
CA LYS A 98 12.71 -0.32 -6.96
C LYS A 98 13.77 -1.44 -6.96
N THR A 99 13.37 -2.71 -6.93
CA THR A 99 14.28 -3.87 -7.01
C THR A 99 15.03 -3.87 -8.33
N VAL A 100 14.36 -3.73 -9.47
CA VAL A 100 15.03 -3.68 -10.78
C VAL A 100 15.96 -2.47 -10.88
N LYS A 101 15.57 -1.32 -10.31
CA LYS A 101 16.41 -0.11 -10.26
C LYS A 101 17.66 -0.30 -9.40
N SER A 102 17.61 -1.11 -8.35
CA SER A 102 18.73 -1.34 -7.43
C SER A 102 19.91 -2.10 -8.05
N TYR A 103 19.74 -2.70 -9.24
CA TYR A 103 20.78 -3.49 -9.87
C TYR A 103 22.07 -2.67 -10.09
N ASN A 104 23.17 -3.19 -9.56
CA ASN A 104 24.49 -2.58 -9.63
C ASN A 104 25.40 -3.35 -10.61
N GLU A 105 25.87 -2.68 -11.65
CA GLU A 105 26.68 -3.30 -12.72
C GLU A 105 28.03 -3.83 -12.23
N SER A 106 28.70 -3.08 -11.36
CA SER A 106 30.04 -3.42 -10.86
C SER A 106 30.03 -4.68 -10.01
N THR A 107 29.01 -4.83 -9.16
CA THR A 107 28.87 -5.98 -8.27
C THR A 107 28.02 -7.10 -8.86
N LYS A 108 27.27 -6.82 -9.93
CA LYS A 108 26.25 -7.69 -10.55
C LYS A 108 25.18 -8.16 -9.56
N LYS A 109 24.98 -7.42 -8.46
CA LYS A 109 23.98 -7.70 -7.43
C LYS A 109 22.73 -6.87 -7.64
N ILE A 110 21.61 -7.42 -7.18
CA ILE A 110 20.31 -6.75 -7.10
C ILE A 110 19.83 -6.84 -5.65
N GLU A 111 19.21 -5.78 -5.15
CA GLU A 111 18.69 -5.70 -3.80
C GLU A 111 17.17 -5.92 -3.82
N LEU A 112 16.71 -6.93 -3.09
CA LEU A 112 15.29 -7.17 -2.94
C LEU A 112 14.71 -6.07 -2.05
N GLN A 113 13.68 -5.38 -2.54
CA GLN A 113 13.10 -4.26 -1.81
C GLN A 113 12.08 -4.79 -0.83
N LYS A 114 12.15 -4.26 0.38
CA LYS A 114 11.27 -4.67 1.48
C LYS A 114 10.02 -3.81 1.48
N LEU A 115 8.91 -4.42 1.90
CA LEU A 115 7.65 -3.72 2.12
C LEU A 115 7.81 -2.61 3.16
N SER A 116 8.56 -2.92 4.22
CA SER A 116 8.86 -2.04 5.34
C SER A 116 10.36 -1.94 5.56
N LEU A 117 10.84 -0.74 5.89
CA LEU A 117 12.23 -0.49 6.29
C LEU A 117 12.47 -0.97 7.72
N ASP A 118 11.49 -0.78 8.60
CA ASP A 118 11.48 -1.23 9.99
C ASP A 118 10.14 -1.87 10.30
N TRP A 119 10.08 -3.20 10.12
CA TRP A 119 8.83 -3.95 10.28
C TRP A 119 8.33 -3.94 11.72
N GLU A 120 9.23 -3.90 12.71
CA GLU A 120 8.79 -3.91 14.11
C GLU A 120 8.20 -2.56 14.50
N ASP A 121 8.76 -1.45 14.01
CA ASP A 121 8.17 -0.11 14.20
C ASP A 121 6.82 0.02 13.48
N ASP A 122 6.75 -0.36 12.20
CA ASP A 122 5.49 -0.29 11.42
C ASP A 122 4.39 -1.18 12.03
N LYS A 123 4.76 -2.38 12.50
CA LYS A 123 3.83 -3.30 13.15
C LYS A 123 3.33 -2.74 14.47
N GLU A 124 4.19 -2.14 15.28
CA GLU A 124 3.78 -1.53 16.55
C GLU A 124 2.93 -0.28 16.30
N PHE A 125 3.22 0.52 15.27
CA PHE A 125 2.37 1.63 14.83
C PHE A 125 0.96 1.15 14.47
N VAL A 126 0.84 0.17 13.57
CA VAL A 126 -0.45 -0.38 13.12
C VAL A 126 -1.23 -0.95 14.31
N LYS A 127 -0.57 -1.75 15.15
CA LYS A 127 -1.18 -2.35 16.33
C LYS A 127 -1.69 -1.28 17.31
N THR A 128 -0.87 -0.27 17.60
CA THR A 128 -1.24 0.83 18.51
C THR A 128 -2.43 1.60 17.95
N LEU A 129 -2.43 1.92 16.66
CA LEU A 129 -3.54 2.63 16.01
C LEU A 129 -4.84 1.83 16.09
N ILE A 130 -4.81 0.52 15.80
CA ILE A 130 -5.99 -0.35 15.88
C ILE A 130 -6.53 -0.40 17.30
N ILE A 131 -5.67 -0.65 18.30
CA ILE A 131 -6.08 -0.73 19.71
C ILE A 131 -6.71 0.59 20.15
N ASN A 132 -6.04 1.73 19.91
CA ASN A 132 -6.54 3.05 20.29
C ASN A 132 -7.83 3.43 19.57
N THR A 133 -8.05 2.92 18.34
CA THR A 133 -9.32 3.11 17.62
C THR A 133 -10.46 2.33 18.28
N ILE A 134 -10.22 1.06 18.61
CA ILE A 134 -11.23 0.21 19.26
C ILE A 134 -11.58 0.77 20.64
N GLU A 135 -10.56 1.14 21.42
CA GLU A 135 -10.67 1.68 22.77
C GLU A 135 -11.04 3.17 22.81
N LEU A 136 -11.29 3.79 21.66
CA LEU A 136 -11.60 5.21 21.58
C LEU A 136 -12.79 5.57 22.49
N ASP A 137 -12.54 6.52 23.39
CA ASP A 137 -13.49 6.95 24.42
C ASP A 137 -14.84 7.34 23.82
N LYS A 138 -15.90 7.04 24.59
CA LYS A 138 -17.27 7.38 24.20
C LYS A 138 -17.44 8.88 23.93
N SER A 139 -16.78 9.74 24.70
CA SER A 139 -16.81 11.20 24.49
C SER A 139 -16.27 11.60 23.11
N HIS A 140 -15.21 10.96 22.63
CA HIS A 140 -14.65 11.21 21.30
C HIS A 140 -15.55 10.68 20.18
N LYS A 141 -16.20 9.52 20.39
CA LYS A 141 -17.25 9.02 19.49
C LYS A 141 -18.46 9.96 19.45
N GLU A 142 -18.82 10.56 20.58
CA GLU A 142 -19.86 11.58 20.68
C GLU A 142 -19.48 12.88 19.94
N LEU A 143 -18.18 13.23 19.82
CA LEU A 143 -17.76 14.36 18.97
C LEU A 143 -18.13 14.12 17.50
N ILE A 144 -17.96 12.89 17.00
CA ILE A 144 -18.40 12.53 15.64
C ILE A 144 -19.91 12.72 15.53
N ALA A 145 -20.68 12.17 16.47
CA ALA A 145 -22.14 12.27 16.47
C ALA A 145 -22.63 13.73 16.54
N ASN A 146 -21.99 14.57 17.36
CA ASN A 146 -22.34 15.97 17.53
C ASN A 146 -22.06 16.81 16.28
N ASN A 147 -20.94 16.55 15.62
CA ASN A 147 -20.54 17.23 14.39
C ASN A 147 -21.25 16.69 13.13
N THR A 148 -22.04 15.63 13.27
CA THR A 148 -22.87 15.05 12.21
C THR A 148 -24.36 15.37 12.35
N LYS A 149 -24.81 16.07 13.41
CA LYS A 149 -26.24 16.29 13.75
C LYS A 149 -27.13 16.89 12.66
N ASN A 150 -26.59 17.68 11.74
CA ASN A 150 -27.36 18.25 10.61
C ASN A 150 -27.44 17.32 9.39
N TRP A 151 -26.71 16.23 9.42
CA TRP A 151 -26.76 15.15 8.46
C TRP A 151 -27.52 13.99 9.09
N GLU A 152 -28.19 13.15 8.31
CA GLU A 152 -28.88 11.97 8.84
C GLU A 152 -27.84 11.04 9.50
N VAL A 153 -27.61 11.21 10.81
CA VAL A 153 -26.61 10.49 11.62
C VAL A 153 -26.82 8.97 11.56
N ASP A 154 -28.06 8.55 11.30
CA ASP A 154 -28.44 7.14 11.11
C ASP A 154 -27.98 6.53 9.76
N ARG A 155 -27.35 7.32 8.87
CA ARG A 155 -26.83 6.84 7.58
C ARG A 155 -25.33 7.08 7.36
N LEU A 156 -24.54 7.31 8.41
CA LEU A 156 -23.07 7.28 8.24
C LEU A 156 -22.65 5.84 7.88
N PRO A 157 -22.08 5.59 6.69
CA PRO A 157 -21.58 4.26 6.37
C PRO A 157 -20.60 3.78 7.45
N LEU A 158 -20.65 2.48 7.76
CA LEU A 158 -19.76 1.90 8.77
C LEU A 158 -18.29 2.25 8.49
N THR A 159 -17.89 2.20 7.22
CA THR A 159 -16.54 2.55 6.78
C THR A 159 -16.17 4.00 7.11
N ASP A 160 -17.06 4.96 6.84
CA ASP A 160 -16.82 6.38 7.15
C ASP A 160 -16.70 6.62 8.65
N ARG A 161 -17.50 5.92 9.45
CA ARG A 161 -17.37 5.96 10.92
C ARG A 161 -16.00 5.43 11.36
N VAL A 162 -15.57 4.29 10.84
CA VAL A 162 -14.26 3.70 11.17
C VAL A 162 -13.13 4.64 10.76
N ILE A 163 -13.19 5.26 9.57
CA ILE A 163 -12.20 6.25 9.11
C ILE A 163 -12.11 7.43 10.08
N LEU A 164 -13.25 7.98 10.53
CA LEU A 164 -13.26 9.08 11.50
C LEU A 164 -12.70 8.65 12.87
N GLU A 165 -13.09 7.48 13.36
CA GLU A 165 -12.60 6.94 14.63
C GLU A 165 -11.08 6.72 14.60
N MET A 166 -10.56 6.14 13.52
CA MET A 166 -9.11 5.95 13.32
C MET A 166 -8.39 7.29 13.24
N ALA A 167 -8.93 8.27 12.50
CA ALA A 167 -8.33 9.60 12.41
C ALA A 167 -8.24 10.29 13.77
N ILE A 168 -9.29 10.21 14.58
CA ILE A 168 -9.29 10.79 15.93
C ILE A 168 -8.28 10.05 16.83
N ALA A 169 -8.29 8.73 16.80
CA ALA A 169 -7.33 7.91 17.54
C ALA A 169 -5.89 8.28 17.17
N GLU A 170 -5.60 8.46 15.87
CA GLU A 170 -4.27 8.85 15.42
C GLU A 170 -3.89 10.26 15.89
N LEU A 171 -4.82 11.20 15.78
CA LEU A 171 -4.61 12.59 16.20
C LEU A 171 -4.22 12.66 17.68
N ILE A 172 -4.86 11.86 18.54
CA ILE A 172 -4.64 11.81 19.98
C ILE A 172 -3.34 11.07 20.32
N SER A 173 -3.15 9.87 19.76
CA SER A 173 -2.11 8.95 20.22
C SER A 173 -0.74 9.12 19.56
N PHE A 174 -0.66 9.74 18.37
CA PHE A 174 0.61 9.93 17.66
C PHE A 174 0.99 11.42 17.57
N PRO A 175 1.69 11.96 18.58
CA PRO A 175 2.03 13.38 18.62
C PRO A 175 3.06 13.76 17.54
N SER A 176 3.85 12.81 17.04
CA SER A 176 4.85 12.99 15.98
C SER A 176 4.27 13.28 14.60
N ILE A 177 3.02 12.88 14.34
CA ILE A 177 2.39 13.03 13.03
C ILE A 177 1.66 14.38 12.96
N PRO A 178 2.01 15.25 11.99
CA PRO A 178 1.33 16.54 11.84
C PRO A 178 -0.16 16.36 11.52
N VAL A 179 -1.02 17.19 12.15
CA VAL A 179 -2.49 17.12 11.99
C VAL A 179 -2.92 17.11 10.52
N LYS A 180 -2.36 17.99 9.70
CA LYS A 180 -2.71 18.09 8.27
C LYS A 180 -2.31 16.84 7.49
N VAL A 181 -1.23 16.17 7.88
CA VAL A 181 -0.80 14.92 7.24
C VAL A 181 -1.81 13.83 7.54
N SER A 182 -2.13 13.61 8.83
CA SER A 182 -3.17 12.65 9.23
C SER A 182 -4.48 12.90 8.48
N ILE A 183 -5.01 14.13 8.50
CA ILE A 183 -6.28 14.47 7.83
C ILE A 183 -6.21 14.14 6.32
N ASN A 184 -5.13 14.51 5.64
CA ASN A 184 -4.98 14.21 4.22
C ASN A 184 -4.97 12.70 3.93
N GLU A 185 -4.26 11.89 4.72
CA GLU A 185 -4.21 10.44 4.53
C GLU A 185 -5.59 9.79 4.72
N TYR A 186 -6.34 10.17 5.76
CA TYR A 186 -7.70 9.65 5.96
C TYR A 186 -8.70 10.09 4.89
N ILE A 187 -8.52 11.29 4.32
CA ILE A 187 -9.31 11.73 3.16
C ILE A 187 -8.99 10.89 1.92
N GLU A 188 -7.72 10.53 1.72
CA GLU A 188 -7.32 9.67 0.60
C GLU A 188 -7.89 8.26 0.75
N LEU A 189 -7.92 7.70 1.97
CA LEU A 189 -8.58 6.41 2.25
C LEU A 189 -10.06 6.38 1.85
N THR A 190 -10.78 7.50 1.94
CA THR A 190 -12.19 7.55 1.52
C THR A 190 -12.39 7.25 0.04
N LYS A 191 -11.37 7.46 -0.81
CA LYS A 191 -11.45 7.19 -2.24
C LYS A 191 -11.50 5.70 -2.56
N GLU A 192 -10.78 4.92 -1.77
CA GLU A 192 -10.67 3.48 -1.97
C GLU A 192 -11.85 2.74 -1.33
N TYR A 193 -12.25 3.16 -0.12
CA TYR A 193 -13.17 2.38 0.71
C TYR A 193 -14.57 2.96 0.86
N SER A 194 -14.83 4.18 0.37
CA SER A 194 -16.09 4.87 0.64
C SER A 194 -16.76 5.47 -0.60
N THR A 195 -17.81 6.26 -0.39
CA THR A 195 -18.60 6.85 -1.48
C THR A 195 -17.92 8.09 -2.06
N PRO A 196 -18.20 8.45 -3.32
CA PRO A 196 -17.66 9.68 -3.93
C PRO A 196 -17.92 10.96 -3.11
N ASN A 197 -19.02 10.99 -2.34
CA ASN A 197 -19.39 12.14 -1.50
C ASN A 197 -18.67 12.15 -0.14
N SER A 198 -18.14 11.00 0.31
CA SER A 198 -17.52 10.85 1.63
C SER A 198 -16.25 11.70 1.78
N ARG A 199 -15.51 11.92 0.69
CA ARG A 199 -14.29 12.73 0.72
C ARG A 199 -14.49 14.14 1.30
N GLN A 200 -15.44 14.89 0.75
CA GLN A 200 -15.71 16.26 1.19
C GLN A 200 -16.31 16.30 2.60
N PHE A 201 -17.17 15.33 2.89
CA PHE A 201 -17.81 15.17 4.19
C PHE A 201 -16.81 14.90 5.31
N ILE A 202 -15.94 13.89 5.14
CA ILE A 202 -14.90 13.51 6.09
C ILE A 202 -13.91 14.66 6.30
N ASN A 203 -13.49 15.35 5.22
CA ASN A 203 -12.63 16.52 5.34
C ASN A 203 -13.25 17.61 6.23
N GLY A 204 -14.53 17.95 5.98
CA GLY A 204 -15.24 18.97 6.76
C GLY A 204 -15.36 18.60 8.25
N ILE A 205 -15.64 17.34 8.55
CA ILE A 205 -15.75 16.86 9.94
C ILE A 205 -14.41 16.84 10.64
N LEU A 206 -13.37 16.29 10.00
CA LEU A 206 -12.04 16.20 10.60
C LEU A 206 -11.44 17.59 10.90
N ASP A 207 -11.71 18.59 10.05
CA ASP A 207 -11.29 19.97 10.31
C ASP A 207 -11.93 20.56 11.57
N VAL A 208 -13.21 20.25 11.83
CA VAL A 208 -13.91 20.72 13.04
C VAL A 208 -13.43 19.97 14.26
N ILE A 209 -13.41 18.63 14.19
CA ILE A 209 -12.98 17.78 15.31
C ILE A 209 -11.53 18.07 15.71
N ALA A 210 -10.61 18.26 14.74
CA ALA A 210 -9.22 18.59 15.05
C ALA A 210 -9.10 19.92 15.83
N LYS A 211 -9.93 20.93 15.52
CA LYS A 211 -9.97 22.20 16.27
C LYS A 211 -10.52 22.00 17.68
N GLU A 212 -11.56 21.19 17.84
CA GLU A 212 -12.14 20.88 19.15
C GLU A 212 -11.15 20.12 20.04
N LEU A 213 -10.52 19.06 19.51
CA LEU A 213 -9.49 18.28 20.23
C LEU A 213 -8.28 19.13 20.62
N LYS A 214 -7.89 20.09 19.77
CA LYS A 214 -6.84 21.06 20.10
C LYS A 214 -7.26 21.98 21.24
N THR A 215 -8.52 22.42 21.25
CA THR A 215 -9.06 23.38 22.22
C THR A 215 -9.26 22.71 23.59
N SER A 216 -9.68 21.45 23.62
CA SER A 216 -9.79 20.65 24.85
C SER A 216 -8.44 20.19 25.40
N GLY A 217 -7.37 20.28 24.61
CA GLY A 217 -6.05 19.76 24.95
C GLY A 217 -5.93 18.24 24.82
N ALA A 218 -6.88 17.59 24.14
CA ALA A 218 -6.91 16.14 23.94
C ALA A 218 -5.74 15.61 23.11
N TYR A 219 -5.11 16.45 22.28
CA TYR A 219 -3.82 16.13 21.68
C TYR A 219 -2.84 17.28 21.80
N LYS A 220 -1.54 16.93 21.84
CA LYS A 220 -0.44 17.87 21.73
C LYS A 220 0.59 17.32 20.76
N LYS A 221 0.61 17.85 19.54
CA LYS A 221 1.58 17.41 18.54
C LYS A 221 2.99 17.91 18.89
N SER A 222 3.98 17.06 18.67
CA SER A 222 5.41 17.32 18.89
C SER A 222 6.21 16.59 17.82
N GLY A 223 7.06 17.28 17.07
CA GLY A 223 7.80 16.64 15.99
C GLY A 223 8.50 17.66 15.10
N ARG A 224 9.56 17.23 14.38
CA ARG A 224 10.43 18.13 13.60
C ARG A 224 9.65 18.93 12.54
N GLY A 225 8.68 18.31 11.86
CA GLY A 225 7.86 18.97 10.82
C GLY A 225 6.88 20.05 11.31
N LEU A 226 6.75 20.26 12.63
CA LEU A 226 5.96 21.36 13.21
C LEU A 226 6.83 22.58 13.55
N ILE A 227 8.15 22.42 13.62
CA ILE A 227 9.10 23.50 13.92
C ILE A 227 9.39 24.33 12.67
N ASP A 228 9.39 23.70 11.50
CA ASP A 228 9.72 24.34 10.21
C ASP A 228 8.58 25.19 9.62
N ASN A 229 7.40 25.21 10.25
CA ASN A 229 6.22 25.98 9.82
C ASN A 229 5.91 27.20 10.71
N LYS A 230 6.91 27.73 11.43
CA LYS A 230 6.80 28.99 12.20
C LYS A 230 7.47 30.16 11.50
#